data_AF-A0A9E5WL36-F1
#
_entry.id   AF-A0A9E5WL36-F1
#
_cell.length_a   1.000
_cell.length_b   1.000
_cell.length_c   1.000
_cell.angle_alpha   90.00
_cell.angle_beta   90.00
_cell.angle_gamma   90.00
#
_symmetry.space_group_name_H-M   'P 1'
#
loop_
_entity.id
_entity.type
_entity.pdbx_description
1 polymer ?
#
loop_
_entity_poly.entity_id
_entity_poly.type
_entity_poly.pdbx_seq_one_letter_code
_entity_poly.pdbx_strand_id
1 'polypeptide(L)'
;MRQLVIVPVFIAWTAMLGPKTSADDDAPVAEAIRVEATRSNFDREGRPLPLACSWHCGIFRSPVCAGWRPAHQLTLIEEGHHLLPWFAHPPRAGHVPEDPENFLIKYYREPIQRARRLRLPITFVGSQWESGLSDEPYLSRPAAENPNVVTADGRILKKVSPFGPVQPWREIGEAQTDNPWMKKLQQWYPNPPLVIFLSNNEHAKLAWHEAEASQRYLQKYGKGRDDDFKRRVVADGWIKRYRALQEGMRAGLQNSTWRKNAIFVGYSAFGPEFIGRWGGWSRYSLHSAERIDPSPLMWDGGSPSYYTHDWNPSRDDTVWSPQVEFMNLVFMKRDALRLNPRFWFEFSVWDGYHARPPSERKWPAKRAVYRKEGHEYVPERYAGFVQFGMWLLRPRAVRDFRGWTEPWEDVVDENGKVVHEGGGPYFLALVEAVDRVHANPVLRHWWRKGRLVPNRAHKHPYQAAIPKQWQDEDRWFLLDADVNPQVYPWKLDSQVNVFALALVQGERPDRQWLIYAHSPHGDRRSVKLRVPHYRPITVSVSRAGSFYLVDERTGRATLVE
;
A
#
# COMPACT_ATOMS: atom_id res chain seq x y z
N MET A 1 1.79 -42.66 -59.89
CA MET A 1 1.54 -41.37 -59.24
C MET A 1 0.61 -41.55 -58.05
N ARG A 2 1.18 -41.68 -56.85
CA ARG A 2 0.51 -41.42 -55.56
C ARG A 2 1.60 -40.88 -54.64
N GLN A 3 1.62 -39.57 -54.43
CA GLN A 3 2.54 -38.90 -53.52
C GLN A 3 2.08 -39.14 -52.08
N LEU A 4 2.97 -39.72 -51.28
CA LEU A 4 2.83 -39.86 -49.84
C LEU A 4 3.11 -38.50 -49.20
N VAL A 5 2.13 -37.95 -48.48
CA VAL A 5 2.29 -36.74 -47.68
C VAL A 5 2.93 -37.13 -46.34
N ILE A 6 4.13 -36.63 -46.09
CA ILE A 6 4.83 -36.74 -44.81
C ILE A 6 4.39 -35.55 -43.95
N VAL A 7 3.68 -35.82 -42.85
CA VAL A 7 3.35 -34.83 -41.81
C VAL A 7 4.47 -34.88 -40.74
N PRO A 8 5.09 -33.76 -40.35
CA PRO A 8 6.09 -33.76 -39.28
C PRO A 8 5.41 -33.84 -37.91
N VAL A 9 5.82 -34.82 -37.12
CA VAL A 9 5.48 -34.96 -35.70
C VAL A 9 6.27 -33.94 -34.90
N PHE A 10 5.58 -32.97 -34.28
CA PHE A 10 6.16 -32.12 -33.24
C PHE A 10 6.35 -32.97 -31.97
N ILE A 11 7.61 -33.24 -31.61
CA ILE A 11 7.96 -33.82 -30.32
C ILE A 11 7.90 -32.68 -29.29
N ALA A 12 6.85 -32.67 -28.49
CA ALA A 12 6.75 -31.83 -27.30
C ALA A 12 7.80 -32.30 -26.27
N TRP A 13 8.71 -31.41 -25.88
CA TRP A 13 9.56 -31.60 -24.71
C TRP A 13 8.69 -31.42 -23.45
N THR A 14 8.13 -32.51 -22.95
CA THR A 14 7.61 -32.59 -21.58
C THR A 14 8.80 -32.65 -20.63
N ALA A 15 9.12 -31.52 -19.99
CA ALA A 15 9.98 -31.52 -18.83
C ALA A 15 9.27 -32.31 -17.71
N MET A 16 9.68 -33.56 -17.49
CA MET A 16 9.28 -34.33 -16.32
C MET A 16 9.95 -33.71 -15.09
N LEU A 17 9.25 -32.81 -14.42
CA LEU A 17 9.53 -32.44 -13.04
C LEU A 17 9.21 -33.66 -12.18
N GLY A 18 10.25 -34.41 -11.79
CA GLY A 18 10.12 -35.44 -10.77
C GLY A 18 9.63 -34.84 -9.45
N PRO A 19 8.92 -35.60 -8.61
CA PRO A 19 8.46 -35.11 -7.32
C PRO A 19 9.67 -34.77 -6.44
N LYS A 20 9.83 -33.49 -6.10
CA LYS A 20 10.76 -33.04 -5.07
C LYS A 20 10.27 -33.56 -3.73
N THR A 21 10.90 -34.62 -3.25
CA THR A 21 10.74 -35.14 -1.90
C THR A 21 11.91 -34.67 -1.04
N SER A 22 11.73 -33.56 -0.30
CA SER A 22 12.20 -33.42 1.09
C SER A 22 11.57 -32.16 1.71
N ALA A 23 11.08 -32.25 2.94
CA ALA A 23 10.46 -31.13 3.67
C ALA A 23 11.47 -30.06 4.14
N ASP A 24 12.76 -30.19 3.79
CA ASP A 24 13.82 -29.23 4.13
C ASP A 24 14.08 -28.22 3.00
N ASP A 25 13.57 -28.43 1.78
CA ASP A 25 13.78 -27.55 0.62
C ASP A 25 12.80 -26.35 0.55
N ASP A 26 11.74 -26.34 1.35
CA ASP A 26 10.74 -25.25 1.40
C ASP A 26 11.21 -24.02 2.23
N ALA A 27 12.41 -24.10 2.80
CA ALA A 27 12.97 -23.12 3.75
C ALA A 27 13.47 -21.77 3.17
N PRO A 28 13.98 -21.65 1.92
CA PRO A 28 14.67 -20.41 1.51
C PRO A 28 13.77 -19.17 1.40
N VAL A 29 12.57 -19.28 0.83
CA VAL A 29 11.68 -18.12 0.62
C VAL A 29 11.03 -17.69 1.93
N ALA A 30 10.60 -18.65 2.76
CA ALA A 30 10.09 -18.34 4.10
C ALA A 30 11.14 -17.63 4.97
N GLU A 31 12.41 -18.04 4.87
CA GLU A 31 13.53 -17.34 5.49
C GLU A 31 13.67 -15.90 4.96
N ALA A 32 13.70 -15.74 3.64
CA ALA A 32 13.83 -14.43 3.01
C ALA A 32 12.69 -13.48 3.44
N ILE A 33 11.44 -13.96 3.45
CA ILE A 33 10.29 -13.20 3.92
C ILE A 33 10.51 -12.74 5.38
N ARG A 34 10.94 -13.65 6.27
CA ARG A 34 11.18 -13.32 7.67
C ARG A 34 12.29 -12.30 7.85
N VAL A 35 13.42 -12.48 7.16
CA VAL A 35 14.57 -11.57 7.21
C VAL A 35 14.16 -10.19 6.74
N GLU A 36 13.51 -10.07 5.58
CA GLU A 36 13.15 -8.78 5.01
C GLU A 36 12.03 -8.07 5.78
N ALA A 37 11.04 -8.79 6.29
CA ALA A 37 10.00 -8.21 7.14
C ALA A 37 10.55 -7.65 8.46
N THR A 38 11.63 -8.22 9.01
CA THR A 38 12.20 -7.78 10.28
C THR A 38 13.41 -6.86 10.14
N ARG A 39 13.90 -6.67 8.91
CA ARG A 39 15.06 -5.83 8.63
C ARG A 39 14.80 -4.35 8.96
N SER A 40 15.82 -3.70 9.52
CA SER A 40 15.81 -2.27 9.78
C SER A 40 15.74 -1.45 8.49
N ASN A 41 15.07 -0.29 8.54
CA ASN A 41 15.05 0.67 7.44
C ASN A 41 16.46 1.21 7.09
N PHE A 42 17.39 1.13 8.05
CA PHE A 42 18.77 1.64 7.96
C PHE A 42 19.81 0.51 8.07
N ASP A 43 19.43 -0.70 7.69
CA ASP A 43 20.33 -1.85 7.76
C ASP A 43 21.59 -1.65 6.89
N ARG A 44 22.72 -2.22 7.32
CA ARG A 44 24.01 -2.10 6.62
C ARG A 44 23.97 -2.74 5.24
N GLU A 45 23.17 -3.77 5.02
CA GLU A 45 22.97 -4.38 3.70
C GLU A 45 22.11 -3.49 2.78
N GLY A 46 21.44 -2.48 3.34
CA GLY A 46 20.59 -1.53 2.64
C GLY A 46 19.11 -1.74 2.95
N ARG A 47 18.24 -1.16 2.13
CA ARG A 47 16.79 -1.17 2.37
C ARG A 47 16.22 -2.60 2.38
N PRO A 48 15.20 -2.89 3.21
CA PRO A 48 14.43 -4.14 3.10
C PRO A 48 13.83 -4.30 1.71
N LEU A 49 13.82 -5.53 1.20
CA LEU A 49 13.13 -5.88 -0.04
C LEU A 49 11.60 -5.86 0.18
N PRO A 50 10.79 -5.61 -0.87
CA PRO A 50 9.35 -5.51 -0.73
C PRO A 50 8.72 -6.90 -0.55
N LEU A 51 7.53 -6.94 0.03
CA LEU A 51 6.67 -8.13 0.12
C LEU A 51 5.29 -7.84 -0.48
N ALA A 52 4.69 -8.82 -1.14
CA ALA A 52 3.33 -8.72 -1.67
C ALA A 52 2.29 -9.05 -0.58
N CYS A 53 1.17 -8.34 -0.55
CA CYS A 53 0.06 -8.65 0.35
C CYS A 53 -1.28 -8.07 -0.18
N SER A 54 -2.39 -8.36 0.50
CA SER A 54 -3.71 -7.84 0.12
C SER A 54 -4.53 -7.37 1.32
N TRP A 55 -5.54 -6.52 1.06
CA TRP A 55 -6.65 -6.24 1.98
C TRP A 55 -7.71 -7.34 1.94
N HIS A 56 -7.84 -8.06 0.83
CA HIS A 56 -8.86 -9.09 0.66
C HIS A 56 -8.46 -10.36 1.40
N CYS A 57 -9.10 -10.62 2.53
CA CYS A 57 -8.73 -11.72 3.40
C CYS A 57 -9.38 -13.06 3.05
N GLY A 58 -10.26 -13.11 2.05
CA GLY A 58 -10.95 -14.34 1.65
C GLY A 58 -11.95 -14.86 2.68
N ILE A 59 -12.39 -14.01 3.61
CA ILE A 59 -13.33 -14.37 4.68
C ILE A 59 -14.75 -14.60 4.16
N PHE A 60 -15.11 -14.01 3.02
CA PHE A 60 -16.39 -14.27 2.39
C PHE A 60 -16.48 -15.74 1.96
N ARG A 61 -17.57 -16.41 2.36
CA ARG A 61 -17.70 -17.87 2.27
C ARG A 61 -17.89 -18.39 0.84
N SER A 62 -18.05 -17.51 -0.15
CA SER A 62 -18.24 -17.91 -1.54
C SER A 62 -17.01 -18.64 -2.11
N PRO A 63 -17.18 -19.75 -2.87
CA PRO A 63 -16.09 -20.45 -3.54
C PRO A 63 -15.28 -19.57 -4.48
N VAL A 64 -15.91 -18.58 -5.13
CA VAL A 64 -15.21 -17.67 -6.07
C VAL A 64 -14.15 -16.80 -5.38
N CYS A 65 -14.21 -16.65 -4.06
CA CYS A 65 -13.23 -15.89 -3.28
C CYS A 65 -12.15 -16.79 -2.65
N ALA A 66 -12.12 -18.09 -2.96
CA ALA A 66 -11.22 -19.05 -2.31
C ALA A 66 -9.74 -18.74 -2.54
N GLY A 67 -9.37 -18.20 -3.71
CA GLY A 67 -7.99 -17.81 -4.01
C GLY A 67 -7.44 -16.70 -3.09
N TRP A 68 -8.29 -15.93 -2.41
CA TRP A 68 -7.85 -14.91 -1.46
C TRP A 68 -7.55 -15.45 -0.05
N ARG A 69 -7.88 -16.71 0.23
CA ARG A 69 -7.81 -17.29 1.58
C ARG A 69 -6.37 -17.52 2.03
N PRO A 70 -6.08 -17.47 3.34
CA PRO A 70 -4.73 -17.70 3.87
C PRO A 70 -4.08 -19.01 3.42
N ALA A 71 -4.86 -20.07 3.21
CA ALA A 71 -4.34 -21.35 2.71
C ALA A 71 -3.65 -21.20 1.34
N HIS A 72 -4.27 -20.47 0.40
CA HIS A 72 -3.70 -20.25 -0.93
C HIS A 72 -2.47 -19.35 -0.88
N GLN A 73 -2.48 -18.31 -0.03
CA GLN A 73 -1.32 -17.44 0.19
C GLN A 73 -0.07 -18.24 0.60
N LEU A 74 -0.25 -19.23 1.48
CA LEU A 74 0.85 -20.08 1.92
C LEU A 74 1.27 -21.10 0.84
N THR A 75 0.37 -21.48 -0.07
CA THR A 75 0.73 -22.25 -1.27
C THR A 75 1.63 -21.43 -2.18
N LEU A 76 1.26 -20.18 -2.45
CA LEU A 76 2.11 -19.27 -3.24
C LEU A 76 3.50 -19.08 -2.62
N ILE A 77 3.62 -18.99 -1.29
CA ILE A 77 4.93 -18.89 -0.62
C ILE A 77 5.77 -20.14 -0.83
N GLU A 78 5.18 -21.33 -0.73
CA GLU A 78 5.87 -22.60 -0.99
C GLU A 78 6.24 -22.77 -2.47
N GLU A 79 5.46 -22.18 -3.38
CA GLU A 79 5.78 -22.09 -4.81
C GLU A 79 6.88 -21.06 -5.12
N GLY A 80 7.34 -20.30 -4.12
CA GLY A 80 8.51 -19.43 -4.20
C GLY A 80 8.21 -17.93 -4.20
N HIS A 81 6.96 -17.53 -3.97
CA HIS A 81 6.54 -16.13 -4.01
C HIS A 81 6.76 -15.39 -2.68
N HIS A 82 7.21 -14.13 -2.72
CA HIS A 82 7.57 -13.33 -1.54
C HIS A 82 6.37 -12.57 -0.96
N LEU A 83 5.46 -13.30 -0.31
CA LEU A 83 4.26 -12.72 0.31
C LEU A 83 4.46 -12.46 1.81
N LEU A 84 3.82 -11.39 2.31
CA LEU A 84 3.59 -11.16 3.73
C LEU A 84 2.18 -11.69 4.07
N PRO A 85 2.02 -12.89 4.69
CA PRO A 85 0.71 -13.49 4.93
C PRO A 85 -0.27 -12.56 5.65
N TRP A 86 -1.53 -12.59 5.22
CA TRP A 86 -2.59 -11.76 5.78
C TRP A 86 -3.84 -12.56 6.10
N PHE A 87 -4.45 -12.20 7.22
CA PHE A 87 -5.62 -12.83 7.80
C PHE A 87 -6.64 -11.74 8.13
N ALA A 88 -7.92 -12.07 8.08
CA ALA A 88 -8.91 -11.22 8.71
C ALA A 88 -8.59 -11.12 10.21
N HIS A 89 -8.78 -9.93 10.78
CA HIS A 89 -8.73 -9.77 12.23
C HIS A 89 -9.85 -10.63 12.86
N PRO A 90 -9.56 -11.46 13.88
CA PRO A 90 -10.58 -12.30 14.48
C PRO A 90 -11.73 -11.45 15.05
N PRO A 91 -12.96 -11.98 15.06
CA PRO A 91 -14.11 -11.29 15.62
C PRO A 91 -13.94 -11.02 17.11
N ARG A 92 -14.58 -9.95 17.60
CA ARG A 92 -14.68 -9.66 19.04
C ARG A 92 -15.50 -10.74 19.74
N ALA A 93 -15.37 -10.84 21.06
CA ALA A 93 -16.17 -11.76 21.88
C ALA A 93 -17.68 -11.60 21.57
N GLY A 94 -18.40 -12.72 21.49
CA GLY A 94 -19.84 -12.75 21.19
C GLY A 94 -20.23 -12.76 19.70
N HIS A 95 -19.28 -12.58 18.77
CA HIS A 95 -19.54 -12.61 17.32
C HIS A 95 -18.96 -13.88 16.68
N VAL A 96 -19.40 -15.04 17.16
CA VAL A 96 -18.99 -16.35 16.64
C VAL A 96 -19.96 -16.78 15.53
N PRO A 97 -19.50 -17.17 14.33
CA PRO A 97 -20.39 -17.68 13.29
C PRO A 97 -21.13 -18.94 13.74
N GLU A 98 -22.34 -19.17 13.18
CA GLU A 98 -23.23 -20.29 13.52
C GLU A 98 -22.60 -21.69 13.32
N ASP A 99 -21.65 -21.83 12.40
CA ASP A 99 -20.75 -22.99 12.27
C ASP A 99 -19.29 -22.53 12.47
N PRO A 100 -18.81 -22.50 13.73
CA PRO A 100 -17.48 -22.01 14.06
C PRO A 100 -16.39 -23.04 13.78
N GLU A 101 -16.70 -24.33 13.87
CA GLU A 101 -15.67 -25.36 13.78
C GLU A 101 -15.16 -25.52 12.35
N ASN A 102 -16.02 -25.66 11.34
CA ASN A 102 -15.55 -25.97 9.99
C ASN A 102 -14.89 -24.76 9.30
N PHE A 103 -15.47 -23.57 9.48
CA PHE A 103 -14.95 -22.34 8.86
C PHE A 103 -13.71 -21.80 9.58
N LEU A 104 -13.72 -21.67 10.91
CA LEU A 104 -12.61 -21.02 11.62
C LEU A 104 -11.40 -21.95 11.76
N ILE A 105 -11.58 -23.28 11.80
CA ILE A 105 -10.46 -24.23 11.76
C ILE A 105 -9.77 -24.16 10.40
N LYS A 106 -10.51 -24.25 9.30
CA LYS A 106 -9.92 -24.20 7.95
C LYS A 106 -9.35 -22.82 7.61
N TYR A 107 -10.01 -21.74 8.04
CA TYR A 107 -9.54 -20.39 7.76
C TYR A 107 -8.31 -20.00 8.60
N TYR A 108 -8.31 -20.29 9.91
CA TYR A 108 -7.23 -19.87 10.81
C TYR A 108 -6.29 -21.00 11.19
N ARG A 109 -6.77 -22.12 11.75
CA ARG A 109 -5.91 -23.11 12.43
C ARG A 109 -4.84 -23.65 11.50
N GLU A 110 -5.23 -24.22 10.38
CA GLU A 110 -4.29 -24.85 9.44
C GLU A 110 -3.29 -23.83 8.88
N PRO A 111 -3.72 -22.66 8.32
CA PRO A 111 -2.77 -21.69 7.81
C PRO A 111 -1.89 -21.06 8.90
N ILE A 112 -2.40 -20.77 10.10
CA ILE A 112 -1.57 -20.24 11.21
C ILE A 112 -0.53 -21.26 11.67
N GLN A 113 -0.88 -22.54 11.72
CA GLN A 113 0.07 -23.60 12.05
C GLN A 113 1.12 -23.79 10.95
N ARG A 114 0.75 -23.64 9.67
CA ARG A 114 1.69 -23.65 8.54
C ARG A 114 2.62 -22.42 8.58
N ALA A 115 2.08 -21.23 8.81
CA ALA A 115 2.86 -20.01 9.04
C ALA A 115 3.84 -20.15 10.22
N ARG A 116 3.43 -20.83 11.30
CA ARG A 116 4.31 -21.17 12.42
C ARG A 116 5.45 -22.10 12.00
N ARG A 117 5.17 -23.17 11.25
CA ARG A 117 6.20 -24.12 10.79
C ARG A 117 7.28 -23.39 9.97
N LEU A 118 6.84 -22.50 9.10
CA LEU A 118 7.69 -21.65 8.26
C LEU A 118 8.26 -20.42 8.99
N ARG A 119 7.88 -20.20 10.26
CA ARG A 119 8.25 -19.03 11.08
C ARG A 119 7.97 -17.69 10.37
N LEU A 120 6.87 -17.59 9.63
CA LEU A 120 6.53 -16.40 8.85
C LEU A 120 6.03 -15.24 9.73
N PRO A 121 6.27 -13.98 9.36
CA PRO A 121 5.52 -12.85 9.87
C PRO A 121 4.03 -12.98 9.48
N ILE A 122 3.13 -12.36 10.23
CA ILE A 122 1.68 -12.42 9.95
C ILE A 122 1.02 -11.04 10.08
N THR A 123 0.03 -10.78 9.23
CA THR A 123 -0.80 -9.56 9.26
C THR A 123 -2.25 -9.89 9.60
N PHE A 124 -2.86 -9.14 10.50
CA PHE A 124 -4.30 -9.14 10.77
C PHE A 124 -4.94 -7.85 10.25
N VAL A 125 -5.76 -7.99 9.21
CA VAL A 125 -6.50 -6.92 8.58
C VAL A 125 -7.81 -6.72 9.33
N GLY A 126 -7.87 -5.61 10.07
CA GLY A 126 -9.03 -5.21 10.85
C GLY A 126 -9.83 -4.09 10.18
N SER A 127 -10.99 -3.83 10.77
CA SER A 127 -11.80 -2.67 10.44
C SER A 127 -11.24 -1.39 11.10
N GLN A 128 -12.12 -0.47 11.47
CA GLN A 128 -11.80 0.79 12.12
C GLN A 128 -11.84 0.54 13.63
N TRP A 129 -10.69 0.36 14.29
CA TRP A 129 -10.68 -0.06 15.70
C TRP A 129 -11.34 0.95 16.63
N GLU A 130 -11.15 2.24 16.33
CA GLU A 130 -11.70 3.37 17.06
C GLU A 130 -13.22 3.53 16.87
N SER A 131 -13.85 2.88 15.89
CA SER A 131 -15.28 3.07 15.62
C SER A 131 -16.17 2.66 16.79
N GLY A 132 -15.73 1.66 17.56
CA GLY A 132 -16.46 1.21 18.75
C GLY A 132 -16.59 2.29 19.83
N LEU A 133 -15.77 3.36 19.80
CA LEU A 133 -15.93 4.50 20.69
C LEU A 133 -17.19 5.32 20.40
N SER A 134 -17.76 5.19 19.20
CA SER A 134 -19.01 5.84 18.79
C SER A 134 -20.24 4.92 18.92
N ASP A 135 -20.07 3.79 19.59
CA ASP A 135 -21.12 2.83 19.93
C ASP A 135 -21.23 2.65 21.45
N GLU A 136 -22.21 1.88 21.91
CA GLU A 136 -22.36 1.53 23.33
C GLU A 136 -21.21 0.65 23.83
N PRO A 137 -20.79 0.79 25.12
CA PRO A 137 -21.32 1.72 26.12
C PRO A 137 -20.67 3.11 26.08
N TYR A 138 -19.77 3.39 25.13
CA TYR A 138 -19.01 4.64 25.11
C TYR A 138 -19.86 5.85 24.72
N LEU A 139 -20.82 5.66 23.81
CA LEU A 139 -21.67 6.73 23.30
C LEU A 139 -22.61 7.29 24.38
N SER A 140 -23.10 6.46 25.30
CA SER A 140 -23.99 6.87 26.39
C SER A 140 -23.26 7.49 27.60
N ARG A 141 -21.92 7.49 27.62
CA ARG A 141 -21.17 8.09 28.74
C ARG A 141 -21.43 9.60 28.85
N PRO A 142 -21.41 10.17 30.06
CA PRO A 142 -21.52 11.61 30.28
C PRO A 142 -20.48 12.41 29.48
N ALA A 143 -20.79 13.67 29.15
CA ALA A 143 -19.95 14.52 28.31
C ALA A 143 -18.50 14.66 28.80
N ALA A 144 -18.20 14.59 30.10
CA ALA A 144 -16.82 14.64 30.60
C ALA A 144 -16.00 13.38 30.23
N GLU A 145 -16.66 12.22 30.16
CA GLU A 145 -16.05 10.90 29.98
C GLU A 145 -16.21 10.35 28.56
N ASN A 146 -17.02 11.01 27.72
CA ASN A 146 -17.33 10.54 26.38
C ASN A 146 -16.16 10.76 25.40
N PRO A 147 -15.63 9.74 24.71
CA PRO A 147 -14.51 9.89 23.77
C PRO A 147 -14.87 10.69 22.50
N ASN A 148 -16.17 10.90 22.25
CA ASN A 148 -16.66 11.58 21.06
C ASN A 148 -16.66 13.11 21.18
N VAL A 149 -16.93 13.78 20.06
CA VAL A 149 -17.11 15.23 20.00
C VAL A 149 -18.34 15.63 20.79
N VAL A 150 -18.11 16.42 21.83
CA VAL A 150 -19.14 17.20 22.53
C VAL A 150 -19.16 18.58 21.89
N THR A 151 -20.30 18.97 21.34
CA THR A 151 -20.50 20.26 20.69
C THR A 151 -20.67 21.38 21.70
N ALA A 152 -20.54 22.64 21.28
CA ALA A 152 -20.63 23.80 22.18
C ALA A 152 -21.96 23.90 22.95
N ASP A 153 -23.05 23.37 22.37
CA ASP A 153 -24.39 23.23 22.96
C ASP A 153 -24.58 21.93 23.77
N GLY A 154 -23.51 21.15 23.98
CA GLY A 154 -23.51 19.95 24.84
C GLY A 154 -23.96 18.65 24.16
N ARG A 155 -24.25 18.63 22.86
CA ARG A 155 -24.62 17.41 22.14
C ARG A 155 -23.41 16.52 21.87
N ILE A 156 -23.63 15.21 21.90
CA ILE A 156 -22.60 14.20 21.62
C ILE A 156 -22.82 13.68 20.19
N LEU A 157 -21.80 13.81 19.34
CA LEU A 157 -21.83 13.31 17.96
C LEU A 157 -21.20 11.91 17.87
N LYS A 158 -21.64 11.05 16.96
CA LYS A 158 -20.95 9.78 16.64
C LYS A 158 -19.66 10.03 15.82
N LYS A 159 -18.70 10.72 16.45
CA LYS A 159 -17.47 11.23 15.83
C LYS A 159 -16.42 11.35 16.91
N VAL A 160 -15.29 10.67 16.78
CA VAL A 160 -14.27 10.67 17.84
C VAL A 160 -13.57 12.03 17.95
N SER A 161 -13.10 12.38 19.15
CA SER A 161 -12.50 13.69 19.45
C SER A 161 -11.02 13.60 19.85
N PRO A 162 -10.14 14.45 19.27
CA PRO A 162 -8.74 14.59 19.70
C PRO A 162 -8.61 15.33 21.03
N PHE A 163 -9.73 15.78 21.60
CA PHE A 163 -9.81 16.45 22.90
C PHE A 163 -10.61 15.64 23.92
N GLY A 164 -11.15 14.48 23.53
CA GLY A 164 -11.84 13.55 24.45
C GLY A 164 -10.87 12.82 25.38
N PRO A 165 -11.36 12.17 26.44
CA PRO A 165 -10.54 11.42 27.37
C PRO A 165 -9.75 10.31 26.67
N VAL A 166 -8.56 10.02 27.21
CA VAL A 166 -7.63 9.04 26.64
C VAL A 166 -7.99 7.61 27.07
N GLN A 167 -8.48 7.42 28.29
CA GLN A 167 -8.74 6.10 28.86
C GLN A 167 -9.67 5.22 27.99
N PRO A 168 -10.79 5.71 27.43
CA PRO A 168 -11.62 4.91 26.53
C PRO A 168 -10.88 4.35 25.30
N TRP A 169 -9.89 5.09 24.78
CA TRP A 169 -9.08 4.62 23.64
C TRP A 169 -8.23 3.41 24.02
N ARG A 170 -7.68 3.40 25.23
CA ARG A 170 -6.97 2.23 25.76
C ARG A 170 -7.91 1.04 25.95
N GLU A 171 -9.08 1.27 26.55
CA GLU A 171 -10.10 0.24 26.78
C GLU A 171 -10.57 -0.42 25.47
N ILE A 172 -10.92 0.38 24.45
CA ILE A 172 -11.36 -0.16 23.16
C ILE A 172 -10.22 -0.87 22.42
N GLY A 173 -8.97 -0.42 22.60
CA GLY A 173 -7.79 -1.08 22.07
C GLY A 173 -7.62 -2.47 22.68
N GLU A 174 -7.66 -2.56 24.00
CA GLU A 174 -7.57 -3.84 24.73
C GLU A 174 -8.64 -4.82 24.28
N ALA A 175 -9.89 -4.36 24.13
CA ALA A 175 -11.00 -5.17 23.65
C ALA A 175 -10.83 -5.71 22.21
N GLN A 176 -9.97 -5.11 21.37
CA GLN A 176 -9.69 -5.70 20.05
C GLN A 176 -8.92 -7.01 20.20
N THR A 177 -8.01 -7.11 21.16
CA THR A 177 -7.04 -8.21 21.26
C THR A 177 -7.29 -9.14 22.45
N ASP A 178 -7.94 -8.68 23.51
CA ASP A 178 -8.34 -9.51 24.64
C ASP A 178 -9.66 -10.23 24.33
N ASN A 179 -9.58 -11.23 23.46
CA ASN A 179 -10.71 -12.08 23.15
C ASN A 179 -10.28 -13.55 22.97
N PRO A 180 -11.21 -14.53 23.12
CA PRO A 180 -10.86 -15.95 23.06
C PRO A 180 -10.17 -16.38 21.76
N TRP A 181 -10.54 -15.79 20.61
CA TRP A 181 -9.97 -16.16 19.32
C TRP A 181 -8.55 -15.65 19.15
N MET A 182 -8.28 -14.40 19.55
CA MET A 182 -6.92 -13.87 19.55
C MET A 182 -6.01 -14.68 20.49
N LYS A 183 -6.52 -15.13 21.65
CA LYS A 183 -5.79 -16.05 22.54
C LYS A 183 -5.51 -17.39 21.87
N LYS A 184 -6.46 -17.93 21.11
CA LYS A 184 -6.28 -19.18 20.35
C LYS A 184 -5.21 -19.06 19.26
N LEU A 185 -5.19 -17.95 18.53
CA LEU A 185 -4.16 -17.67 17.52
C LEU A 185 -2.75 -17.63 18.15
N GLN A 186 -2.62 -16.99 19.32
CA GLN A 186 -1.38 -16.96 20.09
C GLN A 186 -0.94 -18.37 20.56
N GLN A 187 -1.87 -19.26 20.88
CA GLN A 187 -1.55 -20.66 21.21
C GLN A 187 -1.06 -21.45 19.99
N TRP A 188 -1.72 -21.27 18.84
CA TRP A 188 -1.33 -21.96 17.61
C TRP A 188 0.02 -21.48 17.08
N TYR A 189 0.32 -20.19 17.20
CA TYR A 189 1.58 -19.59 16.81
C TYR A 189 2.17 -18.70 17.93
N PRO A 190 2.92 -19.28 18.88
CA PRO A 190 3.37 -18.55 20.07
C PRO A 190 4.52 -17.56 19.81
N ASN A 191 5.33 -17.76 18.76
CA ASN A 191 6.57 -17.01 18.55
C ASN A 191 6.70 -16.44 17.12
N PRO A 192 5.75 -15.63 16.63
CA PRO A 192 5.89 -14.98 15.33
C PRO A 192 7.02 -13.93 15.36
N PRO A 193 7.81 -13.82 14.28
CA PRO A 193 8.89 -12.82 14.19
C PRO A 193 8.35 -11.38 14.12
N LEU A 194 7.15 -11.20 13.57
CA LEU A 194 6.45 -9.93 13.45
C LEU A 194 4.94 -10.20 13.40
N VAL A 195 4.16 -9.37 14.07
CA VAL A 195 2.69 -9.37 13.98
C VAL A 195 2.24 -7.97 13.57
N ILE A 196 1.62 -7.84 12.41
CA ILE A 196 1.12 -6.55 11.93
C ILE A 196 -0.39 -6.51 12.18
N PHE A 197 -0.84 -5.56 12.97
CA PHE A 197 -2.25 -5.20 13.03
C PHE A 197 -2.48 -4.05 12.05
N LEU A 198 -3.30 -4.28 11.05
CA LEU A 198 -3.62 -3.32 10.00
C LEU A 198 -5.04 -2.79 10.21
N SER A 199 -5.19 -1.48 10.35
CA SER A 199 -6.50 -0.84 10.52
C SER A 199 -6.96 -0.14 9.24
N ASN A 200 -8.25 -0.27 8.94
CA ASN A 200 -8.88 0.53 7.89
C ASN A 200 -8.95 2.03 8.24
N ASN A 201 -8.85 2.43 9.51
CA ASN A 201 -8.64 3.83 9.97
C ASN A 201 -9.58 4.93 9.39
N GLU A 202 -10.75 4.57 8.89
CA GLU A 202 -11.68 5.50 8.21
C GLU A 202 -12.79 6.05 9.11
N HIS A 203 -12.75 5.80 10.43
CA HIS A 203 -13.82 6.27 11.31
C HIS A 203 -13.88 7.80 11.35
N ALA A 204 -15.09 8.32 11.55
CA ALA A 204 -15.34 9.75 11.59
C ALA A 204 -14.57 10.44 12.73
N LYS A 205 -13.74 11.41 12.38
CA LYS A 205 -12.84 12.16 13.28
C LYS A 205 -13.13 13.65 13.22
N LEU A 206 -13.04 14.38 14.34
CA LEU A 206 -13.04 15.84 14.35
C LEU A 206 -11.93 16.37 13.44
N ALA A 207 -12.29 17.07 12.35
CA ALA A 207 -11.33 17.71 11.48
C ALA A 207 -10.80 18.99 12.14
N TRP A 208 -9.58 19.39 11.78
CA TRP A 208 -8.95 20.54 12.44
C TRP A 208 -9.70 21.85 12.21
N HIS A 209 -10.31 22.02 11.04
CA HIS A 209 -11.08 23.22 10.69
C HIS A 209 -12.45 23.26 11.39
N GLU A 210 -12.85 22.16 12.04
CA GLU A 210 -14.05 22.05 12.87
C GLU A 210 -13.72 22.15 14.36
N ALA A 211 -12.46 22.43 14.74
CA ALA A 211 -12.03 22.38 16.14
C ALA A 211 -12.92 23.23 17.07
N GLU A 212 -13.35 24.41 16.61
CA GLU A 212 -14.23 25.32 17.36
C GLU A 212 -15.67 24.81 17.51
N ALA A 213 -16.07 23.74 16.83
CA ALA A 213 -17.33 23.06 17.11
C ALA A 213 -17.25 22.25 18.42
N SER A 214 -16.05 21.92 18.91
CA SER A 214 -15.85 21.14 20.13
C SER A 214 -15.86 22.00 21.39
N GLN A 215 -16.74 21.69 22.33
CA GLN A 215 -16.79 22.34 23.65
C GLN A 215 -15.44 22.28 24.37
N ARG A 216 -14.76 21.13 24.33
CA ARG A 216 -13.47 20.92 24.99
C ARG A 216 -12.34 21.75 24.37
N TYR A 217 -12.37 21.93 23.04
CA TYR A 217 -11.45 22.84 22.37
C TYR A 217 -11.71 24.28 22.82
N LEU A 218 -12.97 24.72 22.81
CA LEU A 218 -13.35 26.08 23.19
C LEU A 218 -12.98 26.39 24.65
N GLN A 219 -13.26 25.47 25.57
CA GLN A 219 -12.89 25.62 26.99
C GLN A 219 -11.38 25.74 27.18
N LYS A 220 -10.58 24.97 26.42
CA LYS A 220 -9.14 24.93 26.60
C LYS A 220 -8.39 26.05 25.86
N TYR A 221 -8.84 26.41 24.66
CA TYR A 221 -8.09 27.27 23.75
C TYR A 221 -8.84 28.55 23.33
N GLY A 222 -10.15 28.64 23.54
CA GLY A 222 -10.99 29.75 23.06
C GLY A 222 -11.28 29.69 21.55
N LYS A 223 -11.92 30.74 21.03
CA LYS A 223 -12.24 30.92 19.59
C LYS A 223 -11.14 31.69 18.85
N GLY A 224 -11.19 31.66 17.51
CA GLY A 224 -10.41 32.57 16.66
C GLY A 224 -8.92 32.26 16.57
N ARG A 225 -8.50 31.04 16.93
CA ARG A 225 -7.11 30.60 16.74
C ARG A 225 -6.81 30.41 15.26
N ASP A 226 -5.56 30.69 14.88
CA ASP A 226 -5.08 30.46 13.52
C ASP A 226 -5.03 28.96 13.16
N ASP A 227 -4.94 28.69 11.86
CA ASP A 227 -5.01 27.35 11.32
C ASP A 227 -3.80 26.47 11.67
N ASP A 228 -2.61 27.05 11.79
CA ASP A 228 -1.40 26.31 12.18
C ASP A 228 -1.52 25.83 13.63
N PHE A 229 -1.97 26.72 14.53
CA PHE A 229 -2.29 26.37 15.90
C PHE A 229 -3.33 25.24 15.97
N LYS A 230 -4.44 25.35 15.21
CA LYS A 230 -5.49 24.32 15.16
C LYS A 230 -4.96 22.98 14.69
N ARG A 231 -4.23 22.94 13.58
CA ARG A 231 -3.64 21.69 13.04
C ARG A 231 -2.71 21.04 14.06
N ARG A 232 -1.84 21.83 14.71
CA ARG A 232 -0.90 21.34 15.72
C ARG A 232 -1.60 20.68 16.91
N VAL A 233 -2.54 21.39 17.57
CA VAL A 233 -3.19 20.85 18.77
C VAL A 233 -4.11 19.66 18.48
N VAL A 234 -4.69 19.61 17.28
CA VAL A 234 -5.48 18.46 16.80
C VAL A 234 -4.56 17.26 16.54
N ALA A 235 -3.44 17.47 15.85
CA ALA A 235 -2.43 16.45 15.63
C ALA A 235 -1.87 15.88 16.94
N ASP A 236 -1.47 16.73 17.89
CA ASP A 236 -1.00 16.30 19.22
C ASP A 236 -2.08 15.55 19.98
N GLY A 237 -3.34 15.95 19.80
CA GLY A 237 -4.49 15.26 20.33
C GLY A 237 -4.57 13.83 19.81
N TRP A 238 -4.48 13.64 18.49
CA TRP A 238 -4.52 12.32 17.85
C TRP A 238 -3.34 11.43 18.23
N ILE A 239 -2.13 11.96 18.30
CA ILE A 239 -0.93 11.22 18.75
C ILE A 239 -1.21 10.51 20.08
N LYS A 240 -1.73 11.23 21.07
CA LYS A 240 -2.03 10.66 22.39
C LYS A 240 -3.06 9.53 22.34
N ARG A 241 -4.11 9.68 21.53
CA ARG A 241 -5.26 8.74 21.51
C ARG A 241 -4.91 7.46 20.76
N TYR A 242 -4.23 7.58 19.62
CA TYR A 242 -3.78 6.39 18.88
C TYR A 242 -2.71 5.61 19.62
N ARG A 243 -1.79 6.27 20.33
CA ARG A 243 -0.83 5.57 21.19
C ARG A 243 -1.51 4.83 22.34
N ALA A 244 -2.49 5.45 23.00
CA ALA A 244 -3.28 4.77 24.03
C ALA A 244 -4.05 3.54 23.48
N LEU A 245 -4.63 3.65 22.28
CA LEU A 245 -5.29 2.53 21.61
C LEU A 245 -4.32 1.37 21.35
N GLN A 246 -3.15 1.66 20.80
CA GLN A 246 -2.13 0.66 20.50
C GLN A 246 -1.57 0.04 21.79
N GLU A 247 -1.37 0.82 22.84
CA GLU A 247 -1.00 0.31 24.16
C GLU A 247 -2.05 -0.63 24.73
N GLY A 248 -3.34 -0.30 24.60
CA GLY A 248 -4.45 -1.17 24.94
C GLY A 248 -4.39 -2.49 24.17
N MET A 249 -4.23 -2.43 22.85
CA MET A 249 -4.08 -3.63 22.01
C MET A 249 -2.86 -4.47 22.42
N ARG A 250 -1.74 -3.86 22.83
CA ARG A 250 -0.60 -4.61 23.37
C ARG A 250 -0.95 -5.25 24.72
N ALA A 251 -1.67 -4.55 25.59
CA ALA A 251 -2.06 -5.07 26.90
C ALA A 251 -2.98 -6.30 26.80
N GLY A 252 -3.89 -6.31 25.82
CA GLY A 252 -4.82 -7.44 25.62
C GLY A 252 -4.20 -8.71 25.03
N LEU A 253 -2.97 -8.64 24.50
CA LEU A 253 -2.23 -9.84 24.06
C LEU A 253 -1.62 -10.56 25.25
N GLN A 254 -1.91 -11.85 25.44
CA GLN A 254 -1.43 -12.65 26.57
C GLN A 254 0.02 -13.13 26.41
N ASN A 255 0.46 -13.35 25.18
CA ASN A 255 1.80 -13.83 24.85
C ASN A 255 2.81 -12.66 24.75
N SER A 256 3.92 -12.75 25.49
CA SER A 256 4.95 -11.69 25.55
C SER A 256 5.68 -11.48 24.22
N THR A 257 5.93 -12.54 23.44
CA THR A 257 6.52 -12.46 22.11
C THR A 257 5.62 -11.67 21.17
N TRP A 258 4.31 -11.94 21.18
CA TRP A 258 3.34 -11.15 20.42
C TRP A 258 3.34 -9.68 20.84
N ARG A 259 3.30 -9.38 22.15
CA ARG A 259 3.37 -8.00 22.65
C ARG A 259 4.60 -7.25 22.14
N LYS A 260 5.76 -7.91 22.17
CA LYS A 260 7.04 -7.35 21.72
C LYS A 260 7.10 -7.14 20.22
N ASN A 261 6.59 -8.10 19.45
CA ASN A 261 6.73 -8.13 17.99
C ASN A 261 5.52 -7.55 17.24
N ALA A 262 4.49 -7.07 17.95
CA ALA A 262 3.37 -6.40 17.32
C ALA A 262 3.76 -5.00 16.78
N ILE A 263 3.23 -4.62 15.63
CA ILE A 263 3.21 -3.24 15.13
C ILE A 263 1.82 -2.89 14.61
N PHE A 264 1.50 -1.59 14.60
CA PHE A 264 0.20 -1.09 14.18
C PHE A 264 0.32 -0.18 12.96
N VAL A 265 -0.32 -0.59 11.87
CA VAL A 265 -0.29 0.10 10.57
C VAL A 265 -1.68 0.63 10.26
N GLY A 266 -1.77 1.92 9.89
CA GLY A 266 -3.03 2.54 9.51
C GLY A 266 -3.14 2.74 7.99
N TYR A 267 -4.30 2.42 7.43
CA TYR A 267 -4.67 2.89 6.10
C TYR A 267 -4.70 4.42 6.07
N SER A 268 -4.14 5.00 5.00
CA SER A 268 -3.97 6.45 4.83
C SER A 268 -3.23 7.16 5.97
N ALA A 269 -2.53 6.42 6.86
CA ALA A 269 -1.72 6.98 7.95
C ALA A 269 -0.33 7.41 7.46
N PHE A 270 -0.28 8.11 6.34
CA PHE A 270 0.92 8.71 5.76
C PHE A 270 0.51 9.71 4.67
N GLY A 271 1.13 10.88 4.61
CA GLY A 271 0.94 11.84 3.52
C GLY A 271 0.77 13.28 4.01
N PRO A 272 0.26 14.22 3.19
CA PRO A 272 -0.61 13.98 2.04
C PRO A 272 0.11 13.94 0.68
N GLU A 273 -0.20 12.94 -0.14
CA GLU A 273 0.28 12.80 -1.53
C GLU A 273 -0.19 13.93 -2.45
N PHE A 274 -1.32 14.55 -2.12
CA PHE A 274 -1.96 15.59 -2.94
C PHE A 274 -1.50 17.02 -2.63
N ILE A 275 -0.42 17.20 -1.86
CA ILE A 275 0.15 18.53 -1.57
C ILE A 275 0.37 19.32 -2.87
N GLY A 276 -0.14 20.56 -2.90
CA GLY A 276 0.03 21.43 -4.04
C GLY A 276 -0.97 21.28 -5.18
N ARG A 277 -1.85 20.28 -5.15
CA ARG A 277 -2.70 19.95 -6.31
C ARG A 277 -3.76 21.03 -6.58
N TRP A 278 -4.31 21.65 -5.54
CA TRP A 278 -5.24 22.78 -5.60
C TRP A 278 -5.12 23.63 -4.33
N GLY A 279 -5.50 24.91 -4.36
CA GLY A 279 -5.30 25.83 -3.22
C GLY A 279 -5.93 25.41 -1.88
N GLY A 280 -6.92 24.50 -1.89
CA GLY A 280 -7.59 24.00 -0.69
C GLY A 280 -7.01 22.72 -0.09
N TRP A 281 -5.89 22.19 -0.62
CA TRP A 281 -5.31 20.92 -0.17
C TRP A 281 -4.99 20.92 1.34
N SER A 282 -4.61 22.07 1.90
CA SER A 282 -4.30 22.27 3.32
C SER A 282 -5.47 21.96 4.26
N ARG A 283 -6.72 22.08 3.78
CA ARG A 283 -7.93 21.73 4.54
C ARG A 283 -7.99 20.25 4.91
N TYR A 284 -7.35 19.40 4.12
CA TYR A 284 -7.37 17.95 4.23
C TYR A 284 -6.07 17.38 4.81
N SER A 285 -5.23 18.22 5.41
CA SER A 285 -3.96 17.79 6.04
C SER A 285 -3.80 18.36 7.44
N LEU A 286 -2.93 17.72 8.22
CA LEU A 286 -2.52 18.15 9.56
C LEU A 286 -1.12 18.76 9.57
N HIS A 287 -0.65 19.26 8.43
CA HIS A 287 0.66 19.89 8.35
C HIS A 287 0.77 21.10 9.28
N SER A 288 1.95 21.35 9.78
CA SER A 288 2.30 22.52 10.60
C SER A 288 3.72 22.97 10.24
N ALA A 289 4.16 24.11 10.79
CA ALA A 289 5.55 24.54 10.62
C ALA A 289 6.59 23.47 11.03
N GLU A 290 6.27 22.60 12.00
CA GLU A 290 7.20 21.62 12.56
C GLU A 290 7.23 20.27 11.82
N ARG A 291 6.12 19.92 11.15
CA ARG A 291 5.93 18.58 10.54
C ARG A 291 4.88 18.61 9.43
N ILE A 292 5.13 17.83 8.38
CA ILE A 292 4.18 17.65 7.27
C ILE A 292 3.00 16.74 7.66
N ASP A 293 3.27 15.72 8.48
CA ASP A 293 2.34 14.67 8.85
C ASP A 293 2.60 14.20 10.29
N PRO A 294 1.59 14.14 11.17
CA PRO A 294 1.74 13.52 12.48
C PRO A 294 1.70 11.99 12.48
N SER A 295 1.29 11.35 11.38
CA SER A 295 1.07 9.89 11.34
C SER A 295 2.25 9.04 11.81
N PRO A 296 3.53 9.37 11.52
CA PRO A 296 4.69 8.63 12.04
C PRO A 296 4.81 8.62 13.57
N LEU A 297 4.18 9.60 14.24
CA LEU A 297 4.08 9.69 15.70
C LEU A 297 2.81 9.03 16.25
N MET A 298 1.78 8.86 15.42
CA MET A 298 0.52 8.20 15.78
C MET A 298 0.58 6.68 15.58
N TRP A 299 1.27 6.21 14.56
CA TRP A 299 1.28 4.82 14.09
C TRP A 299 2.71 4.25 14.05
N ASP A 300 2.81 2.92 14.03
CA ASP A 300 4.07 2.24 13.75
C ASP A 300 4.33 2.11 12.25
N GLY A 301 3.30 2.30 11.42
CA GLY A 301 3.38 2.34 9.97
C GLY A 301 2.14 2.93 9.29
N GLY A 302 2.26 3.14 7.98
CA GLY A 302 1.20 3.71 7.16
C GLY A 302 1.12 3.05 5.78
N SER A 303 -0.10 3.03 5.24
CA SER A 303 -0.43 2.48 3.92
C SER A 303 -1.25 3.53 3.14
N PRO A 304 -0.60 4.55 2.52
CA PRO A 304 -1.27 5.52 1.67
C PRO A 304 -1.80 4.87 0.39
N SER A 305 -2.78 5.52 -0.24
CA SER A 305 -3.56 4.98 -1.35
C SER A 305 -2.96 5.34 -2.71
N TYR A 306 -2.28 4.38 -3.33
CA TYR A 306 -1.79 4.46 -4.70
C TYR A 306 -2.89 4.00 -5.66
N TYR A 307 -3.98 4.75 -5.71
CA TYR A 307 -5.26 4.30 -6.30
C TYR A 307 -5.67 5.14 -7.50
N THR A 308 -6.06 4.50 -8.60
CA THR A 308 -6.89 5.17 -9.60
C THR A 308 -8.34 5.15 -9.11
N HIS A 309 -8.76 6.16 -8.37
CA HIS A 309 -10.08 6.18 -7.74
C HIS A 309 -11.23 6.25 -8.75
N ASP A 310 -12.22 5.36 -8.65
CA ASP A 310 -13.46 5.34 -9.44
C ASP A 310 -14.33 6.60 -9.27
N TRP A 311 -14.27 7.27 -8.12
CA TRP A 311 -15.07 8.46 -7.83
C TRP A 311 -14.44 9.80 -8.25
N ASN A 312 -13.25 9.81 -8.85
CA ASN A 312 -12.62 11.06 -9.32
C ASN A 312 -12.00 10.90 -10.72
N PRO A 313 -11.59 12.01 -11.37
CA PRO A 313 -10.96 11.97 -12.69
C PRO A 313 -9.53 11.40 -12.77
N SER A 314 -8.92 10.95 -11.66
CA SER A 314 -7.54 10.45 -11.69
C SER A 314 -7.38 9.21 -12.58
N ARG A 315 -6.24 9.09 -13.25
CA ARG A 315 -5.93 7.98 -14.18
C ARG A 315 -4.45 7.63 -14.12
N ASP A 316 -4.07 6.43 -14.50
CA ASP A 316 -2.66 6.00 -14.54
C ASP A 316 -1.89 6.48 -15.80
N ASP A 317 -2.53 7.27 -16.68
CA ASP A 317 -1.97 7.77 -17.95
C ASP A 317 -2.02 9.30 -18.07
N THR A 318 -2.27 10.02 -16.97
CA THR A 318 -2.30 11.50 -16.94
C THR A 318 -1.44 12.08 -15.82
N VAL A 319 -1.31 13.41 -15.78
CA VAL A 319 -0.64 14.11 -14.67
C VAL A 319 -1.41 14.03 -13.36
N TRP A 320 -2.74 13.93 -13.41
CA TRP A 320 -3.52 13.55 -12.24
C TRP A 320 -3.55 12.03 -12.10
N SER A 321 -2.41 11.49 -11.72
CA SER A 321 -2.18 10.07 -11.51
C SER A 321 -1.58 9.80 -10.13
N PRO A 322 -1.78 8.58 -9.59
CA PRO A 322 -1.07 8.14 -8.39
C PRO A 322 0.44 8.21 -8.56
N GLN A 323 0.98 7.91 -9.76
CA GLN A 323 2.40 8.04 -10.08
C GLN A 323 2.93 9.44 -9.75
N VAL A 324 2.23 10.48 -10.19
CA VAL A 324 2.63 11.89 -9.99
C VAL A 324 2.38 12.33 -8.56
N GLU A 325 1.20 12.02 -8.00
CA GLU A 325 0.88 12.32 -6.59
C GLU A 325 1.93 11.76 -5.63
N PHE A 326 2.34 10.51 -5.83
CA PHE A 326 3.27 9.84 -4.94
C PHE A 326 4.70 10.38 -5.01
N MET A 327 5.05 11.18 -6.03
CA MET A 327 6.35 11.86 -6.03
C MET A 327 6.48 12.84 -4.85
N ASN A 328 5.36 13.38 -4.36
CA ASN A 328 5.33 14.20 -3.15
C ASN A 328 5.67 13.41 -1.88
N LEU A 329 5.48 12.09 -1.89
CA LEU A 329 5.71 11.25 -0.70
C LEU A 329 7.20 10.96 -0.47
N VAL A 330 8.08 11.23 -1.44
CA VAL A 330 9.51 10.90 -1.36
C VAL A 330 10.19 11.63 -0.19
N PHE A 331 10.05 12.97 -0.11
CA PHE A 331 10.63 13.74 0.99
C PHE A 331 9.87 13.51 2.31
N MET A 332 8.55 13.30 2.25
CA MET A 332 7.74 12.99 3.43
C MET A 332 8.17 11.66 4.08
N LYS A 333 8.62 10.69 3.28
CA LYS A 333 9.14 9.41 3.80
C LYS A 333 10.44 9.61 4.57
N ARG A 334 11.31 10.50 4.10
CA ARG A 334 12.53 10.89 4.82
C ARG A 334 12.17 11.52 6.16
N ASP A 335 11.18 12.42 6.19
CA ASP A 335 10.74 13.06 7.43
C ASP A 335 10.08 12.07 8.40
N ALA A 336 9.27 11.14 7.90
CA ALA A 336 8.66 10.09 8.70
C ALA A 336 9.70 9.19 9.37
N LEU A 337 10.75 8.79 8.63
CA LEU A 337 11.84 7.99 9.18
C LEU A 337 12.72 8.77 10.16
N ARG A 338 12.78 10.10 10.05
CA ARG A 338 13.41 10.96 11.08
C ARG A 338 12.60 10.98 12.37
N LEU A 339 11.27 11.05 12.27
CA LEU A 339 10.36 11.06 13.43
C LEU A 339 10.24 9.68 14.09
N ASN A 340 10.21 8.62 13.28
CA ASN A 340 10.11 7.23 13.71
C ASN A 340 11.02 6.36 12.82
N PRO A 341 12.28 6.09 13.24
CA PRO A 341 13.23 5.28 12.47
C PRO A 341 12.73 3.87 12.11
N ARG A 342 11.77 3.36 12.90
CA ARG A 342 11.17 2.04 12.72
C ARG A 342 9.91 2.05 11.84
N PHE A 343 9.47 3.20 11.36
CA PHE A 343 8.21 3.35 10.65
C PHE A 343 8.08 2.34 9.50
N TRP A 344 6.97 1.59 9.49
CA TRP A 344 6.60 0.66 8.44
C TRP A 344 5.90 1.41 7.32
N PHE A 345 6.66 1.80 6.32
CA PHE A 345 6.11 2.36 5.10
C PHE A 345 5.77 1.25 4.12
N GLU A 346 4.49 1.03 3.90
CA GLU A 346 3.94 0.28 2.76
C GLU A 346 3.09 1.23 1.91
N PHE A 347 2.48 0.75 0.83
CA PHE A 347 1.35 1.45 0.21
C PHE A 347 0.31 0.47 -0.27
N SER A 348 -0.93 0.93 -0.33
CA SER A 348 -2.02 0.17 -0.91
C SER A 348 -2.20 0.54 -2.37
N VAL A 349 -2.39 -0.42 -3.25
CA VAL A 349 -2.62 -0.19 -4.69
C VAL A 349 -3.98 -0.72 -5.13
N TRP A 350 -4.63 0.03 -6.02
CA TRP A 350 -5.94 -0.31 -6.56
C TRP A 350 -6.08 0.30 -7.95
N ASP A 351 -6.66 -0.48 -8.85
CA ASP A 351 -6.96 -0.07 -10.22
C ASP A 351 -8.34 0.55 -10.38
N GLY A 352 -9.04 0.87 -9.28
CA GLY A 352 -10.37 1.48 -9.33
C GLY A 352 -11.46 0.53 -9.82
N TYR A 353 -11.21 -0.77 -9.82
CA TYR A 353 -12.22 -1.75 -10.21
C TYR A 353 -13.18 -2.06 -9.07
N HIS A 354 -14.48 -2.11 -9.38
CA HIS A 354 -15.49 -2.70 -8.54
C HIS A 354 -16.57 -3.39 -9.38
N ALA A 355 -17.18 -4.43 -8.82
CA ALA A 355 -18.18 -5.24 -9.51
C ALA A 355 -19.64 -4.86 -9.18
N ARG A 356 -19.90 -3.70 -8.55
CA ARG A 356 -21.24 -3.36 -8.00
C ARG A 356 -22.13 -2.61 -9.01
N PRO A 357 -23.24 -3.19 -9.49
CA PRO A 357 -24.10 -2.54 -10.51
C PRO A 357 -24.68 -1.16 -10.13
N PRO A 358 -25.11 -0.91 -8.88
CA PRO A 358 -25.58 0.43 -8.49
C PRO A 358 -24.47 1.48 -8.51
N SER A 359 -23.24 1.07 -8.16
CA SER A 359 -22.07 1.96 -8.20
C SER A 359 -21.68 2.28 -9.63
N GLU A 360 -21.68 1.30 -10.53
CA GLU A 360 -21.25 1.45 -11.93
C GLU A 360 -21.98 2.55 -12.71
N ARG A 361 -23.26 2.79 -12.40
CA ARG A 361 -24.03 3.87 -13.05
C ARG A 361 -23.61 5.27 -12.60
N LYS A 362 -23.18 5.41 -11.34
CA LYS A 362 -22.83 6.69 -10.74
C LYS A 362 -21.32 6.97 -10.84
N TRP A 363 -20.54 5.92 -10.60
CA TRP A 363 -19.08 5.88 -10.59
C TRP A 363 -18.67 4.62 -11.37
N PRO A 364 -18.47 4.72 -12.69
CA PRO A 364 -18.04 3.56 -13.46
C PRO A 364 -16.66 3.11 -12.97
N ALA A 365 -16.48 1.79 -12.83
CA ALA A 365 -15.18 1.21 -12.53
C ALA A 365 -14.13 1.72 -13.54
N LYS A 366 -12.90 1.99 -13.08
CA LYS A 366 -11.88 2.59 -13.96
C LYS A 366 -11.56 1.75 -15.19
N ARG A 367 -11.57 0.42 -15.06
CA ARG A 367 -11.43 -0.49 -16.20
C ARG A 367 -12.50 -0.27 -17.26
N ALA A 368 -13.75 0.01 -16.88
CA ALA A 368 -14.82 0.32 -17.81
C ALA A 368 -14.63 1.71 -18.46
N VAL A 369 -14.14 2.69 -17.70
CA VAL A 369 -13.78 4.02 -18.23
C VAL A 369 -12.71 3.89 -19.32
N TYR A 370 -11.63 3.15 -19.07
CA TYR A 370 -10.58 2.93 -20.07
C TYR A 370 -11.12 2.21 -21.31
N ARG A 371 -11.93 1.16 -21.13
CA ARG A 371 -12.53 0.42 -22.25
C ARG A 371 -13.40 1.31 -23.14
N LYS A 372 -14.18 2.21 -22.55
CA LYS A 372 -15.01 3.17 -23.30
C LYS A 372 -14.19 4.11 -24.20
N GLU A 373 -12.94 4.35 -23.83
CA GLU A 373 -12.01 5.19 -24.58
C GLU A 373 -11.10 4.40 -25.52
N GLY A 374 -11.33 3.10 -25.68
CA GLY A 374 -10.53 2.23 -26.55
C GLY A 374 -9.21 1.78 -25.94
N HIS A 375 -9.06 1.87 -24.62
CA HIS A 375 -7.89 1.39 -23.89
C HIS A 375 -8.22 0.17 -23.05
N GLU A 376 -7.32 -0.80 -23.06
CA GLU A 376 -7.40 -1.94 -22.15
C GLU A 376 -6.60 -1.68 -20.88
N TYR A 377 -7.11 -2.18 -19.76
CA TYR A 377 -6.43 -2.17 -18.46
C TYR A 377 -6.21 -3.61 -18.03
N VAL A 378 -5.16 -4.22 -18.57
CA VAL A 378 -4.79 -5.63 -18.37
C VAL A 378 -3.78 -5.78 -17.22
N PRO A 379 -3.58 -7.00 -16.67
CA PRO A 379 -2.58 -7.24 -15.62
C PRO A 379 -1.17 -6.70 -15.95
N GLU A 380 -0.75 -6.71 -17.22
CA GLU A 380 0.54 -6.15 -17.65
C GLU A 380 0.60 -4.63 -17.44
N ARG A 381 -0.47 -3.89 -17.74
CA ARG A 381 -0.54 -2.44 -17.45
C ARG A 381 -0.49 -2.19 -15.96
N TYR A 382 -1.21 -3.01 -15.18
CA TYR A 382 -1.19 -2.94 -13.72
C TYR A 382 0.20 -3.19 -13.14
N ALA A 383 0.95 -4.18 -13.66
CA ALA A 383 2.32 -4.45 -13.26
C ALA A 383 3.25 -3.25 -13.50
N GLY A 384 3.11 -2.57 -14.66
CA GLY A 384 3.85 -1.34 -14.94
C GLY A 384 3.52 -0.22 -13.95
N PHE A 385 2.23 0.02 -13.73
CA PHE A 385 1.74 1.01 -12.77
C PHE A 385 2.27 0.76 -11.34
N VAL A 386 2.20 -0.49 -10.86
CA VAL A 386 2.67 -0.93 -9.54
C VAL A 386 4.18 -0.73 -9.41
N GLN A 387 4.96 -1.19 -10.40
CA GLN A 387 6.41 -1.10 -10.36
C GLN A 387 6.91 0.34 -10.33
N PHE A 388 6.23 1.29 -10.99
CA PHE A 388 6.58 2.70 -10.87
C PHE A 388 6.56 3.17 -9.41
N GLY A 389 5.46 2.90 -8.69
CA GLY A 389 5.32 3.25 -7.27
C GLY A 389 6.35 2.52 -6.39
N MET A 390 6.63 1.25 -6.69
CA MET A 390 7.64 0.45 -6.00
C MET A 390 9.04 1.09 -6.10
N TRP A 391 9.48 1.47 -7.30
CA TRP A 391 10.83 2.03 -7.48
C TRP A 391 10.95 3.49 -7.06
N LEU A 392 9.85 4.23 -7.09
CA LEU A 392 9.77 5.60 -6.56
C LEU A 392 9.98 5.62 -5.05
N LEU A 393 9.25 4.79 -4.30
CA LEU A 393 9.20 4.89 -2.84
C LEU A 393 9.93 3.76 -2.10
N ARG A 394 10.14 2.61 -2.73
CA ARG A 394 10.73 1.39 -2.15
C ARG A 394 10.07 1.00 -0.82
N PRO A 395 8.79 0.60 -0.84
CA PRO A 395 8.06 0.22 0.36
C PRO A 395 8.51 -1.12 0.95
N ARG A 396 8.15 -1.38 2.22
CA ARG A 396 8.34 -2.70 2.86
C ARG A 396 7.32 -3.73 2.39
N ALA A 397 6.12 -3.28 2.03
CA ALA A 397 5.11 -4.11 1.41
C ALA A 397 4.31 -3.32 0.37
N VAL A 398 3.78 -4.04 -0.61
CA VAL A 398 2.82 -3.54 -1.60
C VAL A 398 1.52 -4.29 -1.37
N ARG A 399 0.44 -3.55 -1.05
CA ARG A 399 -0.83 -4.14 -0.63
C ARG A 399 -1.91 -3.93 -1.68
N ASP A 400 -2.35 -5.00 -2.31
CA ASP A 400 -3.47 -4.95 -3.25
C ASP A 400 -4.78 -4.71 -2.51
N PHE A 401 -5.59 -3.77 -3.00
CA PHE A 401 -6.95 -3.58 -2.53
C PHE A 401 -7.93 -4.20 -3.52
N ARG A 402 -8.80 -5.06 -2.98
CA ARG A 402 -9.91 -5.71 -3.69
C ARG A 402 -11.13 -5.69 -2.78
N GLY A 403 -12.31 -5.55 -3.36
CA GLY A 403 -13.54 -5.57 -2.58
C GLY A 403 -13.72 -6.91 -1.87
N TRP A 404 -14.19 -6.95 -0.62
CA TRP A 404 -14.24 -8.18 0.20
C TRP A 404 -15.08 -9.35 -0.36
N THR A 405 -15.81 -9.14 -1.46
CA THR A 405 -16.58 -10.14 -2.23
C THR A 405 -16.04 -10.34 -3.65
N GLU A 406 -14.92 -9.73 -4.00
CA GLU A 406 -14.36 -9.77 -5.33
C GLU A 406 -13.85 -11.19 -5.63
N PRO A 407 -14.23 -11.77 -6.78
CA PRO A 407 -13.80 -13.11 -7.12
C PRO A 407 -12.31 -13.13 -7.44
N TRP A 408 -11.68 -14.30 -7.25
CA TRP A 408 -10.30 -14.51 -7.64
C TRP A 408 -10.18 -14.62 -9.16
N GLU A 409 -10.95 -15.53 -9.76
CA GLU A 409 -11.08 -15.67 -11.22
C GLU A 409 -12.25 -14.84 -11.77
N ASP A 410 -12.30 -14.68 -13.09
CA ASP A 410 -13.49 -14.15 -13.77
C ASP A 410 -14.71 -15.02 -13.50
N VAL A 411 -15.86 -14.38 -13.27
CA VAL A 411 -17.17 -15.03 -13.20
C VAL A 411 -17.86 -14.85 -14.54
N VAL A 412 -18.29 -15.96 -15.15
CA VAL A 412 -19.00 -15.98 -16.42
C VAL A 412 -20.48 -16.34 -16.24
N ASP A 413 -21.34 -15.83 -17.13
CA ASP A 413 -22.74 -16.26 -17.23
C ASP A 413 -22.90 -17.59 -17.98
N GLU A 414 -24.15 -18.05 -18.13
CA GLU A 414 -24.52 -19.29 -18.83
C GLU A 414 -24.07 -19.32 -20.31
N ASN A 415 -23.79 -18.17 -20.90
CA ASN A 415 -23.32 -18.03 -22.29
C ASN A 415 -21.79 -17.86 -22.37
N GLY A 416 -21.07 -17.98 -21.26
CA GLY A 416 -19.63 -17.83 -21.18
C GLY A 416 -19.14 -16.38 -21.19
N LYS A 417 -20.02 -15.39 -21.00
CA LYS A 417 -19.64 -13.98 -20.95
C LYS A 417 -19.22 -13.58 -19.55
N VAL A 418 -18.08 -12.90 -19.42
CA VAL A 418 -17.62 -12.35 -18.13
C VAL A 418 -18.62 -11.32 -17.60
N VAL A 419 -19.19 -11.61 -16.43
CA VAL A 419 -20.09 -10.72 -15.67
C VAL A 419 -19.38 -10.02 -14.51
N HIS A 420 -18.33 -10.64 -13.97
CA HIS A 420 -17.43 -10.03 -13.00
C HIS A 420 -16.00 -10.39 -13.34
N GLU A 421 -15.18 -9.38 -13.60
CA GLU A 421 -13.73 -9.55 -13.74
C GLU A 421 -13.12 -9.92 -12.38
N GLY A 422 -12.26 -10.93 -12.36
CA GLY A 422 -11.51 -11.39 -11.21
C GLY A 422 -10.33 -10.50 -10.85
N GLY A 423 -9.98 -10.46 -9.56
CA GLY A 423 -8.83 -9.72 -9.07
C GLY A 423 -7.53 -10.52 -9.02
N GLY A 424 -7.60 -11.85 -9.14
CA GLY A 424 -6.47 -12.79 -9.00
C GLY A 424 -5.33 -12.49 -9.98
N PRO A 425 -5.57 -12.39 -11.30
CA PRO A 425 -4.52 -12.07 -12.27
C PRO A 425 -3.79 -10.74 -12.00
N TYR A 426 -4.51 -9.74 -11.48
CA TYR A 426 -3.94 -8.44 -11.13
C TYR A 426 -3.11 -8.50 -9.85
N PHE A 427 -3.56 -9.28 -8.87
CA PHE A 427 -2.77 -9.56 -7.67
C PHE A 427 -1.48 -10.34 -8.03
N LEU A 428 -1.55 -11.32 -8.92
CA LEU A 428 -0.36 -12.06 -9.36
C LEU A 428 0.61 -11.18 -10.15
N ALA A 429 0.13 -10.25 -10.98
CA ALA A 429 0.99 -9.24 -11.61
C ALA A 429 1.77 -8.38 -10.59
N LEU A 430 1.18 -8.08 -9.44
CA LEU A 430 1.87 -7.43 -8.32
C LEU A 430 2.87 -8.36 -7.63
N VAL A 431 2.48 -9.62 -7.38
CA VAL A 431 3.38 -10.64 -6.80
C VAL A 431 4.63 -10.80 -7.66
N GLU A 432 4.46 -10.94 -8.97
CA GLU A 432 5.57 -11.02 -9.93
C GLU A 432 6.44 -9.77 -9.87
N ALA A 433 5.86 -8.56 -9.83
CA ALA A 433 6.64 -7.33 -9.69
C ALA A 433 7.52 -7.31 -8.42
N VAL A 434 7.01 -7.86 -7.31
CA VAL A 434 7.79 -8.06 -6.07
C VAL A 434 8.87 -9.10 -6.26
N ASP A 435 8.53 -10.26 -6.81
CA ASP A 435 9.47 -11.37 -7.00
C ASP A 435 10.63 -11.00 -7.94
N ARG A 436 10.42 -10.16 -8.96
CA ARG A 436 11.51 -9.66 -9.83
C ARG A 436 12.61 -8.96 -9.02
N VAL A 437 12.24 -8.16 -8.02
CA VAL A 437 13.21 -7.48 -7.14
C VAL A 437 13.99 -8.49 -6.30
N HIS A 438 13.34 -9.57 -5.86
CA HIS A 438 14.02 -10.65 -5.17
C HIS A 438 14.89 -11.46 -6.11
N ALA A 439 14.38 -11.97 -7.23
CA ALA A 439 15.06 -12.91 -8.10
C ALA A 439 16.25 -12.29 -8.86
N ASN A 440 16.12 -11.06 -9.36
CA ASN A 440 17.16 -10.44 -10.19
C ASN A 440 18.25 -9.78 -9.31
N PRO A 441 19.52 -10.26 -9.35
CA PRO A 441 20.58 -9.73 -8.49
C PRO A 441 20.88 -8.24 -8.71
N VAL A 442 20.74 -7.75 -9.94
CA VAL A 442 20.93 -6.34 -10.27
C VAL A 442 19.83 -5.52 -9.61
N LEU A 443 18.56 -5.88 -9.84
CA LEU A 443 17.43 -5.17 -9.23
C LEU A 443 17.50 -5.21 -7.70
N ARG A 444 17.81 -6.37 -7.12
CA ARG A 444 18.00 -6.54 -5.68
C ARG A 444 19.05 -5.56 -5.13
N HIS A 445 20.22 -5.49 -5.76
CA HIS A 445 21.30 -4.60 -5.35
C HIS A 445 20.86 -3.12 -5.41
N TRP A 446 20.25 -2.72 -6.52
CA TRP A 446 19.79 -1.35 -6.75
C TRP A 446 18.64 -0.94 -5.84
N TRP A 447 17.72 -1.85 -5.53
CA TRP A 447 16.68 -1.60 -4.54
C TRP A 447 17.28 -1.21 -3.19
N ARG A 448 18.26 -1.99 -2.72
CA ARG A 448 18.92 -1.79 -1.44
C ARG A 448 19.72 -0.49 -1.37
N LYS A 449 20.44 -0.15 -2.44
CA LYS A 449 21.53 0.84 -2.39
C LYS A 449 21.37 2.05 -3.32
N GLY A 450 20.51 1.97 -4.34
CA GLY A 450 20.32 3.07 -5.29
C GLY A 450 19.74 4.34 -4.65
N ARG A 451 20.11 5.50 -5.18
CA ARG A 451 19.55 6.80 -4.76
C ARG A 451 18.66 7.36 -5.85
N LEU A 452 17.42 7.72 -5.53
CA LEU A 452 16.48 8.28 -6.49
C LEU A 452 17.01 9.61 -7.05
N VAL A 453 16.88 9.80 -8.35
CA VAL A 453 17.41 10.98 -9.07
C VAL A 453 16.27 11.96 -9.31
N PRO A 454 16.30 13.16 -8.71
CA PRO A 454 15.31 14.20 -9.00
C PRO A 454 15.53 14.78 -10.40
N ASN A 455 14.43 15.02 -11.12
CA ASN A 455 14.43 15.80 -12.35
C ASN A 455 14.21 17.27 -12.00
N ARG A 456 15.30 18.02 -11.82
CA ARG A 456 15.26 19.46 -11.48
C ARG A 456 15.11 20.38 -12.68
N ALA A 457 14.97 19.84 -13.90
CA ALA A 457 14.69 20.66 -15.08
C ALA A 457 13.31 21.32 -14.99
N HIS A 458 12.36 20.70 -14.27
CA HIS A 458 10.99 21.16 -14.12
C HIS A 458 10.56 21.12 -12.65
N LYS A 459 9.60 21.96 -12.29
CA LYS A 459 8.90 21.86 -11.01
C LYS A 459 7.83 20.78 -11.10
N HIS A 460 7.52 20.15 -9.96
CA HIS A 460 6.37 19.24 -9.86
C HIS A 460 5.08 19.96 -10.32
N PRO A 461 4.16 19.37 -11.09
CA PRO A 461 2.96 20.08 -11.58
C PRO A 461 2.06 20.67 -10.49
N TYR A 462 2.10 20.11 -9.28
CA TYR A 462 1.34 20.57 -8.12
C TYR A 462 2.10 21.64 -7.33
N GLN A 463 1.83 22.91 -7.62
CA GLN A 463 2.50 24.08 -7.02
C GLN A 463 1.58 24.99 -6.20
N ALA A 464 0.31 24.64 -6.01
CA ALA A 464 -0.65 25.51 -5.32
C ALA A 464 -0.41 25.55 -3.80
N ALA A 465 -0.15 26.74 -3.24
CA ALA A 465 -0.05 26.97 -1.79
C ALA A 465 0.91 26.01 -1.07
N ILE A 466 2.12 25.81 -1.61
CA ILE A 466 3.17 25.01 -0.96
C ILE A 466 3.74 25.79 0.25
N PRO A 467 3.77 25.20 1.45
CA PRO A 467 4.33 25.86 2.62
C PRO A 467 5.82 26.15 2.42
N LYS A 468 6.27 27.31 2.89
CA LYS A 468 7.62 27.85 2.63
C LYS A 468 8.74 26.85 2.92
N GLN A 469 8.62 26.10 4.01
CA GLN A 469 9.60 25.10 4.44
C GLN A 469 9.75 23.90 3.48
N TRP A 470 8.82 23.69 2.55
CA TRP A 470 8.84 22.58 1.58
C TRP A 470 8.84 23.03 0.12
N GLN A 471 9.01 24.33 -0.16
CA GLN A 471 9.01 24.87 -1.53
C GLN A 471 10.20 24.38 -2.36
N ASP A 472 11.33 24.11 -1.69
CA ASP A 472 12.59 23.72 -2.32
C ASP A 472 12.87 22.21 -2.25
N GLU A 473 11.94 21.42 -1.70
CA GLU A 473 12.09 19.97 -1.68
C GLU A 473 12.02 19.39 -3.10
N ASP A 474 12.86 18.39 -3.36
CA ASP A 474 12.79 17.61 -4.58
C ASP A 474 11.49 16.81 -4.61
N ARG A 475 10.59 17.22 -5.50
CA ARG A 475 9.25 16.62 -5.65
C ARG A 475 9.00 16.04 -7.03
N TRP A 476 9.86 16.30 -8.03
CA TRP A 476 9.71 15.79 -9.39
C TRP A 476 10.79 14.77 -9.72
N PHE A 477 10.37 13.55 -10.03
CA PHE A 477 11.27 12.40 -10.28
C PHE A 477 11.00 11.72 -11.63
N LEU A 478 10.02 12.20 -12.39
CA LEU A 478 9.74 11.74 -13.75
C LEU A 478 10.86 12.20 -14.68
N LEU A 479 11.47 11.28 -15.43
CA LEU A 479 12.41 11.62 -16.49
C LEU A 479 11.67 12.24 -17.68
N ASP A 480 12.32 13.18 -18.37
CA ASP A 480 11.79 13.67 -19.64
C ASP A 480 11.88 12.55 -20.69
N ALA A 481 10.75 12.24 -21.32
CA ALA A 481 10.66 11.36 -22.47
C ALA A 481 10.18 12.17 -23.68
N ASP A 482 10.76 11.93 -24.86
CA ASP A 482 10.37 12.61 -26.10
C ASP A 482 8.91 12.36 -26.52
N VAL A 483 8.33 11.24 -26.10
CA VAL A 483 6.93 10.89 -26.34
C VAL A 483 5.94 11.54 -25.36
N ASN A 484 6.41 12.21 -24.31
CA ASN A 484 5.56 12.97 -23.38
C ASN A 484 5.36 14.42 -23.87
N PRO A 485 4.40 15.18 -23.30
CA PRO A 485 4.25 16.59 -23.64
C PRO A 485 5.53 17.39 -23.35
N GLN A 486 6.02 18.11 -24.35
CA GLN A 486 7.28 18.89 -24.22
C GLN A 486 7.07 20.31 -23.69
N VAL A 487 5.82 20.74 -23.51
CA VAL A 487 5.46 22.09 -23.07
C VAL A 487 5.06 22.07 -21.60
N TYR A 488 5.81 22.78 -20.76
CA TYR A 488 5.57 22.90 -19.32
C TYR A 488 5.00 24.30 -18.97
N PRO A 489 4.26 24.46 -17.85
CA PRO A 489 3.86 23.41 -16.91
C PRO A 489 2.74 22.54 -17.49
N TRP A 490 2.76 21.25 -17.14
CA TRP A 490 1.68 20.34 -17.51
C TRP A 490 0.41 20.64 -16.73
N LYS A 491 -0.74 20.43 -17.39
CA LYS A 491 -2.06 20.47 -16.76
C LYS A 491 -2.40 19.10 -16.17
N LEU A 492 -3.37 19.05 -15.26
CA LEU A 492 -3.81 17.81 -14.61
C LEU A 492 -4.27 16.72 -15.60
N ASP A 493 -4.86 17.13 -16.71
CA ASP A 493 -5.36 16.28 -17.79
C ASP A 493 -4.33 16.01 -18.89
N SER A 494 -3.09 16.54 -18.76
CA SER A 494 -2.03 16.23 -19.71
C SER A 494 -1.70 14.74 -19.68
N GLN A 495 -1.71 14.10 -20.84
CA GLN A 495 -1.41 12.68 -20.98
C GLN A 495 0.09 12.42 -20.76
N VAL A 496 0.41 11.36 -20.03
CA VAL A 496 1.78 10.88 -19.81
C VAL A 496 1.91 9.53 -20.49
N ASN A 497 2.64 9.51 -21.62
CA ASN A 497 2.77 8.33 -22.47
C ASN A 497 3.80 7.33 -21.96
N VAL A 498 4.84 7.82 -21.29
CA VAL A 498 5.89 7.01 -20.65
C VAL A 498 6.14 7.56 -19.26
N PHE A 499 6.02 6.68 -18.27
CA PHE A 499 6.47 6.94 -16.91
C PHE A 499 7.84 6.33 -16.71
N ALA A 500 8.84 7.17 -16.46
CA ALA A 500 10.22 6.73 -16.24
C ALA A 500 10.85 7.43 -15.05
N LEU A 501 11.69 6.72 -14.31
CA LEU A 501 12.48 7.24 -13.18
C LEU A 501 13.89 6.62 -13.19
N ALA A 502 14.79 7.22 -12.42
CA ALA A 502 16.16 6.73 -12.30
C ALA A 502 16.61 6.61 -10.85
N LEU A 503 17.37 5.55 -10.55
CA LEU A 503 18.26 5.48 -9.40
C LEU A 503 19.70 5.69 -9.87
N VAL A 504 20.55 6.31 -9.05
CA VAL A 504 21.99 6.49 -9.30
C VAL A 504 22.84 5.85 -8.20
N GLN A 505 24.02 5.37 -8.59
CA GLN A 505 25.12 4.94 -7.74
C GLN A 505 26.45 5.46 -8.29
N GLY A 506 27.48 5.46 -7.45
CA GLY A 506 28.81 5.98 -7.80
C GLY A 506 28.88 7.50 -7.85
N GLU A 507 30.04 7.99 -8.24
CA GLU A 507 30.36 9.41 -8.43
C GLU A 507 30.96 9.63 -9.81
N ARG A 508 30.99 10.88 -10.29
CA ARG A 508 31.60 11.17 -11.59
C ARG A 508 33.09 10.79 -11.57
N PRO A 509 33.64 10.23 -12.67
CA PRO A 509 33.00 9.94 -13.96
C PRO A 509 32.40 8.53 -14.08
N ASP A 510 32.32 7.78 -12.99
CA ASP A 510 31.96 6.35 -12.95
C ASP A 510 30.56 6.12 -12.38
N ARG A 511 29.61 7.04 -12.63
CA ARG A 511 28.23 6.85 -12.19
C ARG A 511 27.57 5.75 -13.01
N GLN A 512 26.65 5.05 -12.37
CA GLN A 512 25.71 4.17 -13.05
C GLN A 512 24.29 4.60 -12.70
N TRP A 513 23.35 4.27 -13.57
CA TRP A 513 21.93 4.46 -13.33
C TRP A 513 21.16 3.17 -13.60
N LEU A 514 20.23 2.85 -12.71
CA LEU A 514 19.13 1.94 -13.03
C LEU A 514 17.93 2.80 -13.44
N ILE A 515 17.48 2.61 -14.68
CA ILE A 515 16.29 3.27 -15.23
C ILE A 515 15.15 2.27 -15.21
N TYR A 516 14.01 2.69 -14.67
CA TYR A 516 12.73 2.00 -14.86
C TYR A 516 11.85 2.84 -15.78
N ALA A 517 11.19 2.21 -16.74
CA ALA A 517 10.23 2.88 -17.63
C ALA A 517 9.07 1.96 -18.00
N HIS A 518 7.84 2.48 -18.00
CA HIS A 518 6.67 1.78 -18.56
C HIS A 518 5.77 2.70 -19.39
N SER A 519 4.99 2.12 -20.30
CA SER A 519 4.08 2.84 -21.22
C SER A 519 2.66 2.27 -21.10
N PRO A 520 1.71 2.97 -20.43
CA PRO A 520 0.38 2.42 -20.10
C PRO A 520 -0.40 1.92 -21.31
N HIS A 521 -0.24 2.56 -22.48
CA HIS A 521 -1.05 2.26 -23.67
C HIS A 521 -0.45 1.18 -24.58
N GLY A 522 0.74 0.68 -24.29
CA GLY A 522 1.41 -0.35 -25.11
C GLY A 522 2.90 -0.10 -25.27
N ASP A 523 3.57 -1.08 -25.87
CA ASP A 523 5.01 -1.02 -26.07
C ASP A 523 5.43 0.12 -27.01
N ARG A 524 6.53 0.79 -26.68
CA ARG A 524 7.11 1.87 -27.48
C ARG A 524 8.58 1.55 -27.75
N ARG A 525 9.01 1.70 -29.00
CA ARG A 525 10.42 1.56 -29.39
C ARG A 525 11.07 2.92 -29.53
N SER A 526 12.39 2.97 -29.37
CA SER A 526 13.20 4.16 -29.64
C SER A 526 12.82 5.40 -28.83
N VAL A 527 12.32 5.22 -27.60
CA VAL A 527 11.99 6.33 -26.68
C VAL A 527 13.29 6.96 -26.20
N LYS A 528 13.39 8.29 -26.33
CA LYS A 528 14.54 9.05 -25.82
C LYS A 528 14.24 9.55 -24.41
N LEU A 529 14.99 9.05 -23.43
CA LEU A 529 14.90 9.47 -22.03
C LEU A 529 16.06 10.40 -21.69
N ARG A 530 15.80 11.54 -21.06
CA ARG A 530 16.83 12.43 -20.51
C ARG A 530 17.15 12.03 -19.08
N VAL A 531 18.37 11.54 -18.85
CA VAL A 531 18.86 11.22 -17.50
C VAL A 531 19.48 12.49 -16.90
N PRO A 532 19.00 12.99 -15.73
CA PRO A 532 19.53 14.20 -15.11
C PRO A 532 21.04 14.15 -14.90
N HIS A 533 21.72 15.26 -15.21
CA HIS A 533 23.18 15.41 -15.13
C HIS A 533 23.98 14.42 -15.99
N TYR A 534 23.36 13.87 -17.04
CA TYR A 534 23.97 12.98 -18.02
C TYR A 534 23.38 13.25 -19.43
N ARG A 535 23.68 12.38 -20.41
CA ARG A 535 23.16 12.49 -21.79
C ARG A 535 21.82 11.75 -21.96
N PRO A 536 21.04 12.06 -23.00
CA PRO A 536 19.89 11.26 -23.38
C PRO A 536 20.28 9.82 -23.75
N ILE A 537 19.41 8.87 -23.44
CA ILE A 537 19.51 7.46 -23.85
C ILE A 537 18.30 7.08 -24.70
N THR A 538 18.46 6.09 -25.58
CA THR A 538 17.37 5.55 -26.40
C THR A 538 17.06 4.13 -25.93
N VAL A 539 15.81 3.86 -25.59
CA VAL A 539 15.37 2.57 -25.03
C VAL A 539 14.02 2.13 -25.63
N SER A 540 13.72 0.84 -25.50
CA SER A 540 12.36 0.31 -25.70
C SER A 540 11.63 0.28 -24.36
N VAL A 541 10.38 0.70 -24.32
CA VAL A 541 9.57 0.79 -23.11
C VAL A 541 8.37 -0.13 -23.26
N SER A 542 8.30 -1.19 -22.47
CA SER A 542 7.16 -2.10 -22.48
C SER A 542 5.98 -1.56 -21.69
N ARG A 543 4.79 -2.14 -21.91
CA ARG A 543 3.61 -1.89 -21.07
C ARG A 543 3.81 -2.35 -19.62
N ALA A 544 4.43 -3.52 -19.44
CA ALA A 544 4.69 -4.13 -18.13
C ALA A 544 5.84 -3.46 -17.35
N GLY A 545 6.58 -2.58 -18.00
CA GLY A 545 7.79 -1.95 -17.47
C GLY A 545 9.07 -2.67 -17.91
N SER A 546 10.12 -1.88 -18.09
CA SER A 546 11.46 -2.35 -18.49
C SER A 546 12.54 -1.69 -17.64
N PHE A 547 13.61 -2.44 -17.37
CA PHE A 547 14.78 -1.97 -16.62
C PHE A 547 16.01 -1.85 -17.51
N TYR A 548 16.73 -0.74 -17.37
CA TYR A 548 17.99 -0.53 -18.07
C TYR A 548 19.09 -0.12 -17.09
N LEU A 549 20.25 -0.77 -17.22
CA LEU A 549 21.47 -0.32 -16.56
C LEU A 549 22.25 0.58 -17.53
N VAL A 550 22.52 1.80 -17.10
CA VAL A 550 23.25 2.82 -17.87
C VAL A 550 24.57 3.10 -17.17
N ASP A 551 25.66 2.97 -17.90
CA ASP A 551 27.02 3.23 -17.39
C ASP A 551 27.55 4.55 -17.96
N GLU A 552 28.01 5.47 -17.11
CA GLU A 552 28.48 6.79 -17.54
C GLU A 552 29.72 6.69 -18.44
N ARG A 553 30.68 5.86 -18.04
CA ARG A 553 32.00 5.78 -18.67
C ARG A 553 31.95 5.20 -20.08
N THR A 554 31.26 4.07 -20.23
CA THR A 554 31.09 3.42 -21.55
C THR A 554 29.95 4.04 -22.35
N GLY A 555 29.03 4.72 -21.65
CA GLY A 555 27.83 5.28 -22.21
C GLY A 555 26.80 4.26 -22.69
N ARG A 556 26.99 2.99 -22.36
CA ARG A 556 26.12 1.88 -22.75
C ARG A 556 24.85 1.85 -21.89
N ALA A 557 23.70 1.64 -22.53
CA ALA A 557 22.46 1.26 -21.88
C ALA A 557 22.18 -0.22 -22.19
N THR A 558 22.02 -1.04 -21.16
CA THR A 558 21.79 -2.48 -21.29
C THR A 558 20.46 -2.84 -20.66
N LEU A 559 19.60 -3.54 -21.42
CA LEU A 559 18.36 -4.10 -20.87
C LEU A 559 18.71 -5.11 -19.77
N VAL A 560 18.11 -4.93 -18.61
CA VAL A 560 18.24 -5.83 -17.46
C VAL A 560 17.08 -6.81 -17.44
N GLU A 561 15.87 -6.29 -17.67
CA GLU A 561 14.61 -7.03 -17.62
C GLU A 561 13.47 -6.32 -18.35
#